data_AF-A0A2V7NXQ5-F1
#
_entry.id   AF-A0A2V7NXQ5-F1
#
_cell.length_a   1.000
_cell.length_b   1.000
_cell.length_c   1.000
_cell.angle_alpha   90.00
_cell.angle_beta   90.00
_cell.angle_gamma   90.00
#
_symmetry.space_group_name_H-M   'P 1'
#
loop_
_entity.id
_entity.type
_entity.pdbx_description
1 polymer ?
#
loop_
_entity_poly.entity_id
_entity_poly.type
_entity_poly.pdbx_seq_one_letter_code
_entity_poly.pdbx_strand_id
1 'polypeptide(L)'
;MNQGPPLANAPRVVRILHTALLGGLTLCGATLYLVRRLSQPPPVGEARVLTLVLAVVSVGVLVIAVGMLRPRVPERRSEQNPEAYWTDASRAAAIVLWTAIEGAGLVGAVGYFLTAAAAPTVAYALALAALVLFRPGRLEGDGET
;
A
#
# COMPACT_ATOMS: atom_id res chain seq x y z
N MET A 1 10.00 -27.28 -14.08
CA MET A 1 9.84 -26.25 -13.04
C MET A 1 9.48 -26.95 -11.75
N ASN A 2 10.43 -27.13 -10.83
CA ASN A 2 10.17 -27.72 -9.52
C ASN A 2 9.41 -26.70 -8.69
N GLN A 3 8.10 -26.88 -8.56
CA GLN A 3 7.35 -26.17 -7.52
C GLN A 3 7.78 -26.80 -6.20
N GLY A 4 8.43 -26.00 -5.35
CA GLY A 4 8.72 -26.41 -3.97
C GLY A 4 7.43 -26.85 -3.27
N PRO A 5 7.52 -27.65 -2.20
CA PRO A 5 6.34 -28.12 -1.49
C PRO A 5 5.44 -26.92 -1.12
N PRO A 6 4.11 -27.01 -1.32
CA PRO A 6 3.19 -25.94 -0.97
C PRO A 6 3.41 -25.56 0.50
N LEU A 7 3.65 -24.28 0.76
CA LEU A 7 3.79 -23.78 2.13
C LEU A 7 2.46 -24.02 2.85
N ALA A 8 2.45 -24.96 3.78
CA ALA A 8 1.36 -25.09 4.73
C ALA A 8 1.09 -23.71 5.34
N ASN A 9 -0.15 -23.21 5.22
CA ASN A 9 -0.60 -21.90 5.71
C ASN A 9 -0.22 -20.65 4.86
N ALA A 10 0.12 -20.78 3.57
CA ALA A 10 0.39 -19.63 2.71
C ALA A 10 -0.66 -18.48 2.79
N PRO A 11 -1.99 -18.75 2.80
CA PRO A 11 -2.99 -17.68 2.95
C PRO A 11 -2.85 -16.89 4.26
N ARG A 12 -2.49 -17.56 5.35
CA ARG A 12 -2.32 -16.92 6.67
C ARG A 12 -1.12 -15.97 6.66
N VAL A 13 0.01 -16.42 6.11
CA VAL A 13 1.23 -15.60 6.00
C VAL A 13 0.95 -14.33 5.20
N VAL A 14 0.24 -14.47 4.08
CA VAL A 14 -0.11 -13.35 3.21
C VAL A 14 -1.03 -12.33 3.90
N ARG A 15 -2.02 -12.81 4.67
CA ARG A 15 -2.88 -11.95 5.49
C ARG A 15 -2.08 -11.18 6.54
N ILE A 16 -1.19 -11.86 7.27
CA ILE A 16 -0.33 -11.22 8.27
C ILE A 16 0.52 -10.12 7.63
N LEU A 17 1.17 -10.41 6.50
CA LEU A 17 2.01 -9.46 5.80
C LEU A 17 1.22 -8.22 5.36
N HIS A 18 0.05 -8.41 4.75
CA HIS A 18 -0.79 -7.29 4.35
C HIS A 18 -1.26 -6.45 5.55
N THR A 19 -1.69 -7.10 6.63
CA THR A 19 -2.11 -6.38 7.85
C THR A 19 -0.95 -5.64 8.51
N ALA A 20 0.28 -6.16 8.42
CA ALA A 20 1.47 -5.48 8.92
C ALA A 20 1.80 -4.22 8.10
N LEU A 21 1.68 -4.28 6.77
CA LEU A 21 1.87 -3.11 5.90
C LEU A 21 0.81 -2.04 6.17
N LEU A 22 -0.47 -2.42 6.23
CA LEU A 22 -1.56 -1.50 6.51
C LEU A 22 -1.43 -0.88 7.92
N GLY A 23 -1.15 -1.71 8.92
CA GLY A 23 -0.95 -1.28 10.30
C GLY A 23 0.27 -0.37 10.44
N GLY A 24 1.39 -0.73 9.81
CA GLY A 24 2.61 0.06 9.77
C GLY A 24 2.38 1.43 9.16
N LEU A 25 1.78 1.51 7.97
CA LEU A 25 1.46 2.77 7.31
C LEU A 25 0.51 3.66 8.14
N THR A 26 -0.48 3.03 8.79
CA THR A 26 -1.43 3.73 9.68
C THR A 26 -0.69 4.32 10.89
N LEU A 27 0.15 3.50 11.54
CA LEU A 27 0.90 3.90 12.73
C LEU A 27 1.93 4.99 12.40
N CYS A 28 2.65 4.87 11.27
CA CYS A 28 3.58 5.90 10.80
C CYS A 28 2.86 7.22 10.53
N GLY A 29 1.73 7.18 9.81
CA GLY A 29 0.95 8.39 9.53
C GLY A 29 0.41 9.05 10.80
N ALA A 30 -0.14 8.26 11.72
CA ALA A 30 -0.61 8.75 13.03
C ALA A 30 0.53 9.36 13.85
N THR A 31 1.69 8.71 13.88
CA THR A 31 2.88 9.20 14.62
C THR A 31 3.34 10.53 14.04
N LEU A 32 3.54 10.62 12.72
CA LEU A 32 3.94 11.85 12.05
C LEU A 32 2.92 12.97 12.26
N TYR A 33 1.63 12.66 12.18
CA TYR A 33 0.57 13.63 12.48
C TYR A 33 0.68 14.17 13.92
N LEU A 34 0.83 13.29 14.90
CA LEU A 34 0.94 13.68 16.31
C LEU A 34 2.20 14.49 16.58
N VAL A 35 3.36 14.06 16.08
CA VAL A 35 4.62 14.80 16.24
C VAL A 35 4.49 16.20 15.66
N ARG A 36 3.95 16.35 14.45
CA ARG A 36 3.73 17.69 13.86
C ARG A 36 2.76 18.53 14.68
N ARG A 37 1.70 17.94 15.23
CA ARG A 37 0.71 18.65 16.03
C ARG A 37 1.29 19.16 17.36
N LEU A 38 2.25 18.44 17.93
CA LEU A 38 2.87 18.75 19.22
C LEU A 38 4.10 19.65 19.08
N SER A 39 4.88 19.47 18.02
CA SER A 39 6.06 20.27 17.72
C SER A 39 5.65 21.39 16.77
N GLN A 40 5.44 22.62 17.24
CA GLN A 40 5.13 23.78 16.39
C GLN A 40 6.19 23.90 15.27
N PRO A 41 5.91 23.42 14.04
CA PRO A 41 6.95 23.28 13.05
C PRO A 41 7.30 24.68 12.55
N PRO A 42 8.57 24.94 12.18
CA PRO A 42 8.94 26.22 11.61
C PRO A 42 8.03 26.52 10.42
N PRO A 43 7.55 27.76 10.27
CA PRO A 43 6.76 28.14 9.11
C PRO A 43 7.64 27.93 7.88
N VAL A 44 7.34 26.89 7.10
CA VAL A 44 8.05 26.64 5.85
C VAL A 44 7.52 27.66 4.85
N GLY A 45 8.06 28.87 4.93
CA GLY A 45 7.84 29.92 3.95
C GLY A 45 8.15 29.37 2.57
N GLU A 46 7.18 29.44 1.66
CA GLU A 46 7.30 29.00 0.26
C GLU A 46 7.49 27.49 -0.01
N ALA A 47 6.93 26.60 0.82
CA ALA A 47 6.96 25.15 0.55
C ALA A 47 6.06 24.68 -0.62
N ARG A 48 5.59 25.56 -1.51
CA ARG A 48 4.68 25.18 -2.60
C ARG A 48 5.33 24.17 -3.55
N VAL A 49 6.60 24.37 -3.88
CA VAL A 49 7.37 23.43 -4.74
C VAL A 49 7.52 22.09 -4.06
N LEU A 50 7.94 22.07 -2.78
CA LEU A 50 8.09 20.83 -2.01
C LEU A 50 6.77 20.06 -1.88
N THR A 51 5.69 20.79 -1.57
CA THR A 51 4.33 20.23 -1.49
C THR A 51 3.94 19.56 -2.80
N LEU A 52 4.18 20.24 -3.93
CA LEU A 52 3.83 19.74 -5.25
C LEU A 52 4.68 18.52 -5.61
N VAL A 53 6.00 18.56 -5.38
CA VAL A 53 6.89 17.43 -5.64
C VAL A 53 6.46 16.20 -4.83
N LEU A 54 6.24 16.33 -3.52
CA LEU A 54 5.84 15.20 -2.68
C LEU A 54 4.46 14.64 -3.05
N ALA A 55 3.50 15.51 -3.36
CA ALA A 55 2.18 15.09 -3.83
C ALA A 55 2.27 14.36 -5.18
N VAL A 56 3.01 14.91 -6.16
CA VAL A 56 3.19 14.31 -7.48
C VAL A 56 3.91 12.97 -7.39
N VAL A 57 4.95 12.85 -6.56
CA VAL A 57 5.66 11.59 -6.36
C VAL A 57 4.74 10.55 -5.70
N SER A 58 4.04 10.93 -4.63
CA SER A 58 3.12 10.03 -3.93
C SER A 58 2.00 9.53 -4.86
N VAL A 59 1.33 10.44 -5.56
CA VAL A 59 0.27 10.09 -6.52
C VAL A 59 0.84 9.32 -7.71
N GLY A 60 2.00 9.70 -8.23
CA GLY A 60 2.65 9.03 -9.35
C GLY A 60 2.99 7.57 -9.05
N VAL A 61 3.59 7.30 -7.88
CA VAL A 61 3.85 5.94 -7.41
C VAL A 61 2.54 5.16 -7.24
N LEU A 62 1.51 5.78 -6.67
CA LEU A 62 0.21 5.12 -6.52
C LEU A 62 -0.44 4.78 -7.88
N VAL A 63 -0.37 5.69 -8.85
CA VAL A 63 -0.86 5.48 -10.21
C VAL A 63 -0.10 4.35 -10.89
N ILE A 64 1.23 4.29 -10.74
CA ILE A 64 2.04 3.19 -11.26
C ILE A 64 1.65 1.87 -10.59
N ALA A 65 1.47 1.86 -9.27
CA ALA A 65 1.07 0.66 -8.53
C ALA A 65 -0.29 0.13 -9.02
N VAL A 66 -1.31 0.99 -9.09
CA VAL A 66 -2.66 0.59 -9.49
C VAL A 66 -2.75 0.32 -11.00
N GLY A 67 -2.10 1.12 -11.83
CA GLY A 67 -2.20 1.03 -13.28
C GLY A 67 -1.30 -0.04 -13.90
N MET A 68 -0.12 -0.30 -13.33
CA MET A 68 0.88 -1.20 -13.93
C MET A 68 1.17 -2.44 -13.09
N LEU A 69 1.10 -2.36 -11.75
CA LEU A 69 1.40 -3.51 -10.88
C LEU A 69 0.16 -4.35 -10.58
N ARG A 70 -1.00 -3.74 -10.33
CA ARG A 70 -2.25 -4.50 -10.10
C ARG A 70 -2.55 -5.48 -11.23
N PRO A 71 -2.48 -5.12 -12.53
CA PRO A 71 -2.77 -6.07 -13.60
C PRO A 71 -1.81 -7.27 -13.67
N ARG A 72 -0.64 -7.17 -13.02
CA ARG A 72 0.35 -8.25 -12.95
C ARG A 72 0.06 -9.24 -11.81
N VAL A 73 -0.83 -8.90 -10.87
CA VAL A 73 -1.27 -9.83 -9.83
C VAL A 73 -2.31 -10.76 -10.47
N PRO A 74 -2.03 -12.06 -10.62
CA PRO A 74 -2.98 -12.99 -11.22
C PRO A 74 -4.25 -13.06 -10.38
N GLU A 75 -5.42 -13.07 -11.02
CA GLU A 75 -6.67 -13.34 -10.33
C GLU A 75 -6.83 -14.85 -10.11
N ARG A 76 -7.41 -15.24 -8.97
CA ARG A 76 -7.69 -16.66 -8.70
C ARG A 76 -8.77 -17.15 -9.67
N ARG A 77 -8.54 -18.30 -10.29
CA ARG A 77 -9.62 -18.98 -11.05
C ARG A 77 -10.69 -19.48 -10.08
N SER A 78 -11.96 -19.39 -10.45
CA SER A 78 -13.09 -19.83 -9.61
C SER A 78 -12.93 -21.26 -9.08
N GLU A 79 -12.40 -22.15 -9.91
CA GLU A 79 -12.17 -23.58 -9.58
C GLU A 79 -10.90 -23.85 -8.76
N GLN A 80 -10.03 -22.85 -8.58
CA GLN A 80 -8.77 -23.02 -7.86
C GLN A 80 -9.01 -22.95 -6.34
N ASN A 81 -8.53 -23.95 -5.61
CA ASN A 81 -8.50 -23.93 -4.14
C ASN A 81 -7.70 -22.69 -3.65
N PRO A 82 -8.20 -21.91 -2.67
CA PRO A 82 -7.47 -20.79 -2.05
C PRO A 82 -6.03 -21.12 -1.64
N GLU A 83 -5.76 -22.34 -1.16
CA GLU A 83 -4.40 -22.77 -0.78
C GLU A 83 -3.47 -22.92 -1.99
N ALA A 84 -4.02 -23.24 -3.16
CA ALA A 84 -3.28 -23.40 -4.40
C ALA A 84 -3.06 -22.06 -5.14
N TYR A 85 -3.72 -20.98 -4.71
CA TYR A 85 -3.59 -19.65 -5.34
C TYR A 85 -2.27 -18.95 -5.00
N TRP A 86 -1.83 -19.01 -3.73
CA TRP A 86 -0.65 -18.31 -3.23
C TRP A 86 0.67 -19.00 -3.56
N THR A 87 0.91 -19.20 -4.86
CA THR A 87 2.21 -19.58 -5.42
C THR A 87 3.27 -18.50 -5.15
N ASP A 88 4.54 -18.85 -5.30
CA ASP A 88 5.64 -17.88 -5.16
C ASP A 88 5.48 -16.67 -6.10
N ALA A 89 4.98 -16.89 -7.32
CA ALA A 89 4.79 -15.84 -8.32
C ALA A 89 3.64 -14.88 -7.95
N SER A 90 2.46 -15.40 -7.63
CA SER A 90 1.30 -14.56 -7.25
C SER A 90 1.54 -13.82 -5.95
N ARG A 91 2.19 -14.47 -4.98
CA ARG A 91 2.60 -13.85 -3.71
C ARG A 91 3.62 -12.74 -3.94
N ALA A 92 4.67 -12.98 -4.72
CA ALA A 92 5.68 -11.96 -5.02
C ALA A 92 5.06 -10.74 -5.71
N ALA A 93 4.18 -10.95 -6.70
CA ALA A 93 3.48 -9.86 -7.39
C ALA A 93 2.60 -9.04 -6.42
N ALA A 94 1.86 -9.70 -5.54
CA ALA A 94 1.04 -9.03 -4.53
C ALA A 94 1.87 -8.20 -3.54
N ILE A 95 3.01 -8.74 -3.08
CA ILE A 95 3.93 -8.03 -2.18
C ILE A 95 4.45 -6.77 -2.86
N VAL A 96 4.91 -6.86 -4.11
CA VAL A 96 5.41 -5.72 -4.88
C VAL A 96 4.32 -4.65 -5.08
N LEU A 97 3.08 -5.06 -5.32
CA LEU A 97 1.95 -4.13 -5.39
C LEU A 97 1.75 -3.41 -4.05
N TRP A 98 1.67 -4.16 -2.93
CA TRP A 98 1.39 -3.58 -1.62
C TRP A 98 2.50 -2.68 -1.12
N THR A 99 3.77 -3.05 -1.32
CA THR A 99 4.90 -2.20 -0.92
C THR A 99 4.99 -0.93 -1.75
N ALA A 100 4.62 -0.97 -3.04
CA ALA A 100 4.53 0.24 -3.85
C ALA A 100 3.42 1.19 -3.36
N ILE A 101 2.25 0.65 -3.01
CA ILE A 101 1.15 1.46 -2.43
C ILE A 101 1.55 2.01 -1.06
N GLU A 102 2.18 1.19 -0.23
CA GLU A 102 2.65 1.60 1.10
C GLU A 102 3.70 2.72 1.01
N GLY A 103 4.67 2.58 0.10
CA GLY A 103 5.65 3.62 -0.21
C GLY A 103 5.02 4.92 -0.70
N ALA A 104 4.00 4.86 -1.57
CA ALA A 104 3.23 6.03 -1.98
C ALA A 104 2.59 6.72 -0.76
N GLY A 105 1.99 5.94 0.14
CA GLY A 105 1.41 6.43 1.39
C GLY A 105 2.45 7.10 2.28
N LEU A 106 3.61 6.48 2.51
CA LEU A 106 4.68 7.04 3.34
C LEU A 106 5.14 8.40 2.81
N VAL A 107 5.31 8.56 1.50
CA VAL A 107 5.65 9.86 0.90
C VAL A 107 4.56 10.90 1.18
N GLY A 108 3.28 10.52 1.09
CA GLY A 108 2.15 11.39 1.43
C GLY A 108 2.14 11.82 2.90
N ALA A 109 2.39 10.89 3.82
CA ALA A 109 2.46 11.15 5.25
C ALA A 109 3.63 12.07 5.62
N VAL A 110 4.81 11.83 5.04
CA VAL A 110 5.98 12.70 5.19
C VAL A 110 5.72 14.08 4.57
N GLY A 111 5.03 14.14 3.43
CA GLY A 111 4.62 15.40 2.81
C GLY A 111 3.74 16.23 3.72
N TYR A 112 2.73 15.63 4.36
CA TYR A 112 1.94 16.33 5.37
C TYR A 112 2.80 16.75 6.56
N PHE A 113 3.64 15.84 7.06
CA PHE A 113 4.53 16.11 8.19
C PHE A 113 5.43 17.33 7.96
N LEU A 114 5.94 17.54 6.74
CA LEU A 114 6.80 18.67 6.41
C LEU A 114 6.01 19.94 6.11
N THR A 115 4.86 19.83 5.42
CA THR A 115 4.21 20.99 4.78
C THR A 115 2.88 21.43 5.42
N ALA A 116 2.21 20.59 6.22
CA ALA A 116 0.79 20.74 6.61
C ALA A 116 -0.20 20.86 5.44
N ALA A 117 0.23 20.61 4.19
CA ALA A 117 -0.64 20.78 3.04
C ALA A 117 -1.61 19.61 2.91
N ALA A 118 -2.82 19.89 2.40
CA ALA A 118 -3.84 18.88 2.16
C ALA A 118 -3.48 17.91 1.03
N ALA A 119 -2.73 18.35 0.00
CA ALA A 119 -2.46 17.53 -1.18
C ALA A 119 -1.70 16.22 -0.86
N PRO A 120 -0.58 16.23 -0.10
CA PRO A 120 0.06 14.99 0.36
C PRO A 120 -0.84 14.14 1.28
N THR A 121 -1.69 14.77 2.09
CA THR A 121 -2.65 14.06 2.97
C THR A 121 -3.68 13.28 2.15
N VAL A 122 -4.20 13.87 1.07
CA VAL A 122 -5.11 13.18 0.16
C VAL A 122 -4.42 11.98 -0.47
N ALA A 123 -3.17 12.13 -0.92
CA ALA A 123 -2.40 11.03 -1.49
C ALA A 123 -2.16 9.89 -0.48
N TYR A 124 -1.87 10.21 0.78
CA TYR A 124 -1.81 9.23 1.88
C TYR A 124 -3.14 8.50 2.08
N ALA A 125 -4.25 9.23 2.14
CA ALA A 125 -5.58 8.63 2.29
C ALA A 125 -5.94 7.69 1.12
N LEU A 126 -5.58 8.08 -0.11
CA LEU A 126 -5.75 7.23 -1.29
C LEU A 126 -4.90 5.96 -1.22
N ALA A 127 -3.67 6.04 -0.71
CA ALA A 127 -2.82 4.86 -0.51
C ALA A 127 -3.40 3.90 0.54
N LEU A 128 -3.92 4.42 1.67
CA LEU A 128 -4.63 3.60 2.65
C LEU A 128 -5.86 2.92 2.04
N ALA A 129 -6.68 3.68 1.32
CA ALA A 129 -7.85 3.15 0.63
C ALA A 129 -7.47 2.07 -0.38
N ALA A 130 -6.37 2.26 -1.12
CA ALA A 130 -5.85 1.27 -2.05
C ALA A 130 -5.38 -0.01 -1.34
N LEU A 131 -4.66 0.07 -0.22
CA LEU A 131 -4.31 -1.12 0.55
C LEU A 131 -5.56 -1.87 1.03
N VAL A 132 -6.55 -1.16 1.56
CA VAL A 132 -7.83 -1.78 1.99
C VAL A 132 -8.55 -2.44 0.80
N LEU A 133 -8.55 -1.79 -0.37
CA LEU A 133 -9.18 -2.30 -1.58
C LEU A 133 -8.46 -3.55 -2.12
N PHE A 134 -7.12 -3.56 -2.12
CA PHE A 134 -6.32 -4.67 -2.61
C PHE A 134 -5.94 -5.66 -1.51
N ARG A 135 -6.85 -5.89 -0.55
CA ARG A 135 -6.68 -6.90 0.50
C ARG A 135 -6.57 -8.32 -0.09
N PRO A 136 -5.89 -9.26 0.60
CA PRO A 136 -5.69 -10.63 0.14
C PRO A 136 -6.98 -11.33 -0.33
N GLY A 137 -8.08 -11.25 0.45
CA GLY A 137 -9.35 -11.88 0.08
C GLY A 137 -9.95 -11.37 -1.24
N ARG A 138 -9.74 -10.08 -1.55
CA ARG A 138 -10.24 -9.51 -2.81
C ARG A 138 -9.38 -9.92 -4.01
N LEU A 139 -8.09 -10.19 -3.81
CA LEU A 139 -7.20 -10.73 -4.84
C LEU A 139 -7.40 -12.23 -5.05
N GLU A 140 -7.75 -12.94 -3.98
CA GLU A 140 -8.20 -14.33 -4.02
C GLU A 140 -9.54 -14.51 -4.75
N GLY A 141 -10.22 -13.41 -5.11
CA GLY A 141 -11.60 -13.42 -5.57
C GLY A 141 -12.49 -13.97 -4.45
N ASP A 142 -12.95 -13.10 -3.54
CA ASP A 142 -14.05 -13.43 -2.63
C ASP A 142 -15.12 -14.09 -3.51
N GLY A 143 -15.35 -15.41 -3.32
CA GLY A 143 -16.05 -16.24 -4.29
C GLY A 143 -17.35 -15.58 -4.69
N GLU A 144 -17.41 -15.06 -5.91
CA GLU A 144 -18.62 -14.45 -6.44
C GLU A 144 -19.66 -15.56 -6.55
N THR A 145 -20.54 -15.55 -5.57
CA THR A 145 -21.91 -16.06 -5.57
C THR A 145 -22.66 -15.62 -6.83
#